data_AF-A0AAE3SJ14-F1
#
_entry.id   AF-A0AAE3SJ14-F1
#
_cell.length_a   1.000
_cell.length_b   1.000
_cell.length_c   1.000
_cell.angle_alpha   90.00
_cell.angle_beta   90.00
_cell.angle_gamma   90.00
#
_symmetry.space_group_name_H-M   'P 1'
#
loop_
_entity.id
_entity.type
_entity.pdbx_description
1 polymer ?
#
loop_
_entity_poly.entity_id
_entity_poly.type
_entity_poly.pdbx_seq_one_letter_code
_entity_poly.pdbx_strand_id
1 'polypeptide(L)'
;MGKFNNGILGGFNGKVGNVVGATWKGITYMKAVQNTGTKKATEKQIVQRAKFGFAAKFLQPLYPVIQIGFKTQGVKQSAQNAAQAHLLNFALAGEYPSFAVDFENLYLAKGSIKVADSASVNADADQITFNWSDTDKALNIHGNEQ
;
A
#
# COMPACT_ATOMS: atom_id res chain seq x y z
N MET A 1 25.15 -7.17 11.90
CA MET A 1 26.25 -7.79 11.13
C MET A 1 25.71 -8.16 9.76
N GLY A 2 26.41 -7.79 8.67
CA GLY A 2 25.99 -8.15 7.31
C GLY A 2 26.18 -9.65 7.03
N LYS A 3 25.26 -10.24 6.26
CA LYS A 3 25.31 -11.64 5.83
C LYS A 3 25.47 -11.71 4.31
N PHE A 4 26.35 -12.57 3.84
CA PHE A 4 26.49 -12.91 2.42
C PHE A 4 25.68 -14.17 2.14
N ASN A 5 24.70 -14.08 1.26
CA ASN A 5 23.81 -15.21 0.98
C ASN A 5 24.31 -16.07 -0.20
N ASN A 6 25.02 -15.49 -1.18
CA ASN A 6 25.34 -16.17 -2.46
C ASN A 6 26.85 -16.09 -2.86
N GLY A 7 27.79 -16.08 -1.91
CA GLY A 7 29.23 -16.07 -2.21
C GLY A 7 29.78 -14.71 -2.71
N ILE A 8 30.98 -14.69 -3.32
CA ILE A 8 31.72 -13.45 -3.65
C ILE A 8 31.06 -12.59 -4.75
N LEU A 9 30.25 -13.22 -5.61
CA LEU A 9 29.47 -12.57 -6.67
C LEU A 9 28.00 -12.32 -6.24
N GLY A 10 27.64 -12.71 -5.01
CA GLY A 10 26.29 -12.62 -4.48
C GLY A 10 26.01 -11.31 -3.76
N GLY A 11 24.73 -10.92 -3.71
CA GLY A 11 24.28 -9.81 -2.87
C GLY A 11 24.55 -10.05 -1.38
N PHE A 12 24.84 -8.98 -0.64
CA PHE A 12 24.91 -9.01 0.82
C PHE A 12 23.72 -8.28 1.45
N ASN A 13 23.26 -8.77 2.59
CA ASN A 13 22.18 -8.16 3.36
C ASN A 13 22.73 -7.63 4.69
N GLY A 14 22.51 -6.34 4.96
CA GLY A 14 22.94 -5.66 6.17
C GLY A 14 24.19 -4.79 5.97
N LYS A 15 24.77 -4.34 7.09
CA LYS A 15 25.89 -3.39 7.10
C LYS A 15 27.23 -4.12 7.09
N VAL A 16 28.09 -3.75 6.14
CA VAL A 16 29.51 -4.14 6.05
C VAL A 16 30.32 -2.86 5.84
N GLY A 17 31.09 -2.46 6.86
CA GLY A 17 31.80 -1.18 6.85
C GLY A 17 30.86 0.01 6.66
N ASN A 18 31.16 0.84 5.64
CA ASN A 18 30.39 2.04 5.28
C ASN A 18 29.28 1.78 4.25
N VAL A 19 29.01 0.53 3.89
CA VAL A 19 27.99 0.16 2.91
C VAL A 19 26.92 -0.71 3.56
N VAL A 20 25.67 -0.50 3.14
CA VAL A 20 24.51 -1.32 3.51
C VAL A 20 23.94 -1.93 2.24
N GLY A 21 23.90 -3.26 2.20
CA GLY A 21 23.24 -4.03 1.15
C GLY A 21 21.84 -4.44 1.61
N ALA A 22 20.88 -4.39 0.70
CA ALA A 22 19.51 -4.82 0.95
C ALA A 22 18.86 -5.32 -0.33
N THR A 23 17.80 -6.12 -0.17
CA THR A 23 16.99 -6.61 -1.28
C THR A 23 15.56 -6.16 -1.08
N TRP A 24 14.97 -5.57 -2.11
CA TRP A 24 13.56 -5.17 -2.10
C TRP A 24 12.87 -5.71 -3.34
N LYS A 25 11.79 -6.49 -3.14
CA LYS A 25 11.03 -7.14 -4.22
C LYS A 25 11.94 -7.88 -5.24
N GLY A 26 12.97 -8.56 -4.77
CA GLY A 26 13.93 -9.30 -5.60
C GLY A 26 15.07 -8.46 -6.20
N ILE A 27 15.03 -7.13 -6.09
CA ILE A 27 16.09 -6.24 -6.56
C ILE A 27 17.09 -6.03 -5.41
N THR A 28 18.32 -6.46 -5.61
CA THR A 28 19.42 -6.21 -4.67
C THR A 28 20.07 -4.87 -4.99
N TYR A 29 20.25 -4.04 -3.96
CA TYR A 29 20.87 -2.73 -4.06
C TYR A 29 21.82 -2.48 -2.90
N MET A 30 22.75 -1.56 -3.11
CA MET A 30 23.73 -1.11 -2.13
C MET A 30 23.61 0.39 -1.92
N LYS A 31 23.73 0.85 -0.68
CA LYS A 31 23.76 2.27 -0.33
C LYS A 31 24.85 2.57 0.69
N ALA A 32 25.36 3.80 0.68
CA ALA A 32 26.23 4.27 1.76
C ALA A 32 25.46 4.32 3.08
N VAL A 33 26.16 4.06 4.18
CA VAL A 33 25.65 4.30 5.52
C VAL A 33 25.34 5.79 5.66
N GLN A 34 24.18 6.08 6.25
CA GLN A 34 23.77 7.45 6.55
C GLN A 34 24.75 8.12 7.54
N ASN A 35 25.22 9.31 7.20
CA ASN A 35 25.96 10.14 8.14
C ASN A 35 24.98 10.70 9.17
N THR A 36 25.19 10.36 10.44
CA THR A 36 24.39 10.91 11.53
C THR A 36 24.70 12.39 11.68
N GLY A 37 23.79 13.25 11.21
CA GLY A 37 23.88 14.68 11.45
C GLY A 37 23.55 15.03 12.90
N THR A 38 24.27 16.00 13.46
CA THR A 38 24.04 16.53 14.83
C THR A 38 22.91 17.56 14.93
N LYS A 39 22.30 17.94 13.79
CA LYS A 39 21.26 18.98 13.74
C LYS A 39 19.94 18.43 14.29
N LYS A 40 19.34 19.16 15.22
CA LYS A 40 17.99 18.88 15.73
C LYS A 40 16.96 19.04 14.60
N ALA A 41 15.88 18.26 14.68
CA ALA A 41 14.80 18.35 13.71
C ALA A 41 14.10 19.71 13.81
N THR A 42 13.77 20.30 12.67
CA THR A 42 12.98 21.55 12.64
C THR A 42 11.53 21.27 13.03
N GLU A 43 10.81 22.30 13.48
CA GLU A 43 9.39 22.16 13.86
C GLU A 43 8.54 21.56 12.73
N LYS A 44 8.73 22.03 11.49
CA LYS A 44 8.08 21.44 10.30
C LYS A 44 8.40 19.96 10.12
N GLN A 45 9.63 19.52 10.42
CA GLN A 45 10.01 18.10 10.36
C GLN A 45 9.34 17.28 11.47
N ILE A 46 9.18 17.86 12.67
CA ILE A 46 8.50 17.21 13.79
C ILE A 46 7.03 16.98 13.45
N VAL A 47 6.36 18.02 12.95
CA VAL A 47 4.96 17.94 12.49
C VAL A 47 4.81 16.84 11.44
N GLN A 48 5.67 16.80 10.43
CA GLN A 48 5.58 15.80 9.37
C GLN A 48 5.81 14.38 9.88
N ARG A 49 6.79 14.18 10.77
CA ARG A 49 7.04 12.88 11.42
C ARG A 49 5.84 12.43 12.25
N ALA A 50 5.19 13.36 12.96
CA ALA A 50 4.00 13.09 13.75
C ALA A 50 2.81 12.69 12.85
N LYS A 51 2.59 13.39 11.73
CA LYS A 51 1.57 13.04 10.72
C LYS A 51 1.79 11.63 10.16
N PHE A 52 3.01 11.31 9.72
CA PHE A 52 3.35 9.98 9.20
C PHE A 52 3.18 8.89 10.27
N GLY A 53 3.58 9.16 11.51
CA GLY A 53 3.43 8.24 12.63
C GLY A 53 1.97 7.99 13.01
N PHE A 54 1.14 9.02 12.99
CA PHE A 54 -0.31 8.91 13.21
C PHE A 54 -0.98 8.06 12.12
N ALA A 55 -0.71 8.37 10.85
CA ALA A 55 -1.21 7.62 9.71
C ALA A 55 -0.84 6.13 9.78
N ALA A 56 0.42 5.82 10.09
CA ALA A 56 0.89 4.44 10.20
C ALA A 56 0.19 3.69 11.34
N LYS A 57 0.04 4.31 12.51
CA LYS A 57 -0.65 3.71 13.66
C LYS A 57 -2.14 3.46 13.37
N PHE A 58 -2.79 4.40 12.68
CA PHE A 58 -4.19 4.27 12.31
C PHE A 58 -4.42 3.14 11.29
N LEU A 59 -3.54 3.01 10.29
CA LEU A 59 -3.68 1.99 9.24
C LEU A 59 -3.18 0.60 9.67
N GLN A 60 -2.39 0.49 10.74
CA GLN A 60 -1.87 -0.78 11.26
C GLN A 60 -2.96 -1.85 11.52
N PRO A 61 -4.04 -1.58 12.26
CA PRO A 61 -5.11 -2.58 12.47
C PRO A 61 -5.87 -2.93 11.18
N LEU A 62 -5.88 -2.04 10.19
CA LEU A 62 -6.58 -2.21 8.92
C LEU A 62 -5.74 -2.91 7.85
N TYR A 63 -4.54 -3.39 8.21
CA TYR A 63 -3.59 -3.97 7.28
C TYR A 63 -4.17 -5.07 6.37
N PRO A 64 -4.95 -6.05 6.88
CA PRO A 64 -5.53 -7.11 6.04
C PRO A 64 -6.49 -6.56 4.98
N VAL A 65 -7.31 -5.56 5.36
CA VAL A 65 -8.30 -4.94 4.47
C VAL A 65 -7.61 -4.10 3.41
N ILE A 66 -6.60 -3.31 3.79
CA ILE A 66 -5.83 -2.47 2.88
C ILE A 66 -5.09 -3.32 1.84
N GLN A 67 -4.56 -4.47 2.25
CA GLN A 67 -3.86 -5.38 1.34
C GLN A 67 -4.77 -5.92 0.23
N ILE A 68 -6.06 -6.13 0.52
CA ILE A 68 -7.06 -6.53 -0.46
C ILE A 68 -7.52 -5.31 -1.28
N GLY A 69 -7.93 -4.23 -0.59
CA GLY A 69 -8.53 -3.05 -1.19
C GLY A 69 -7.60 -2.27 -2.11
N PHE A 70 -6.29 -2.29 -1.89
CA PHE A 70 -5.29 -1.61 -2.72
C PHE A 70 -4.43 -2.59 -3.54
N LYS A 71 -4.86 -3.86 -3.69
CA LYS A 71 -4.12 -4.91 -4.42
C LYS A 71 -3.80 -4.54 -5.87
N THR A 72 -4.69 -3.78 -6.52
CA THR A 72 -4.58 -3.40 -7.93
C THR A 72 -3.81 -2.10 -8.17
N GLN A 73 -3.28 -1.45 -7.12
CA GLN A 73 -2.55 -0.19 -7.31
C GLN A 73 -1.23 -0.41 -8.05
N GLY A 74 -1.02 0.48 -9.02
CA GLY A 74 -0.01 0.37 -10.08
C GLY A 74 1.45 0.28 -9.63
N VAL A 75 2.25 -0.15 -10.60
CA VAL A 75 3.68 -0.45 -10.56
C VAL A 75 4.47 0.51 -9.65
N LYS A 76 5.22 -0.06 -8.70
CA LYS A 76 6.20 0.57 -7.77
C LYS A 76 5.75 1.00 -6.37
N GLN A 77 4.47 0.91 -5.99
CA GLN A 77 4.06 1.10 -4.59
C GLN A 77 3.58 -0.19 -3.91
N SER A 78 3.56 -0.23 -2.57
CA SER A 78 2.88 -1.26 -1.80
C SER A 78 1.44 -0.81 -1.50
N ALA A 79 0.53 -1.75 -1.23
CA ALA A 79 -0.84 -1.45 -0.82
C ALA A 79 -0.88 -0.49 0.40
N GLN A 80 0.00 -0.72 1.38
CA GLN A 80 0.15 0.14 2.54
C GLN A 80 0.63 1.55 2.19
N ASN A 81 1.62 1.69 1.30
CA ASN A 81 2.10 3.01 0.90
C ASN A 81 1.01 3.78 0.14
N ALA A 82 0.20 3.10 -0.66
CA ALA A 82 -0.92 3.70 -1.37
C ALA A 82 -2.00 4.21 -0.39
N ALA A 83 -2.37 3.40 0.60
CA ALA A 83 -3.33 3.79 1.64
C ALA A 83 -2.80 4.94 2.50
N GLN A 84 -1.51 4.90 2.86
CA GLN A 84 -0.88 5.96 3.64
C GLN A 84 -0.82 7.28 2.86
N ALA A 85 -0.48 7.24 1.57
CA ALA A 85 -0.52 8.42 0.71
C ALA A 85 -1.94 8.98 0.59
N HIS A 86 -2.94 8.13 0.47
CA HIS A 86 -4.34 8.56 0.42
C HIS A 86 -4.75 9.27 1.71
N LEU A 87 -4.48 8.66 2.86
CA LEU A 87 -4.84 9.21 4.16
C LEU A 87 -4.16 10.56 4.40
N LEU A 88 -2.86 10.67 4.09
CA LEU A 88 -2.11 11.92 4.30
C LEU A 88 -2.57 13.07 3.38
N ASN A 89 -3.05 12.77 2.18
CA ASN A 89 -3.44 13.79 1.21
C ASN A 89 -4.90 14.24 1.33
N PHE A 90 -5.80 13.34 1.74
CA PHE A 90 -7.26 13.58 1.64
C PHE A 90 -8.03 13.42 2.95
N ALA A 91 -7.56 12.58 3.89
CA ALA A 91 -8.35 12.20 5.08
C ALA A 91 -7.73 12.65 6.40
N LEU A 92 -6.62 13.39 6.39
CA LEU A 92 -5.98 13.89 7.59
C LEU A 92 -6.47 15.29 7.91
N ALA A 93 -7.20 15.43 9.01
CA ALA A 93 -7.71 16.69 9.53
C ALA A 93 -6.97 17.09 10.83
N GLY A 94 -6.96 18.39 11.12
CA GLY A 94 -6.38 18.95 12.33
C GLY A 94 -4.93 19.43 12.21
N GLU A 95 -4.48 20.09 13.28
CA GLU A 95 -3.14 20.66 13.39
C GLU A 95 -2.36 20.01 14.55
N TYR A 96 -1.04 19.99 14.42
CA TYR A 96 -0.18 19.46 15.48
C TYR A 96 -0.47 20.20 16.80
N PRO A 97 -0.63 19.48 17.93
CA PRO A 97 -0.34 18.06 18.15
C PRO A 97 -1.53 17.09 17.96
N SER A 98 -2.74 17.59 17.67
CA SER A 98 -3.95 16.77 17.61
C SER A 98 -4.38 16.53 16.17
N PHE A 99 -4.12 15.31 15.68
CA PHE A 99 -4.59 14.87 14.36
C PHE A 99 -5.87 14.05 14.50
N ALA A 100 -6.81 14.31 13.60
CA ALA A 100 -8.03 13.54 13.44
C ALA A 100 -8.07 12.94 12.04
N VAL A 101 -8.81 11.84 11.90
CA VAL A 101 -9.13 11.27 10.60
C VAL A 101 -10.51 11.76 10.22
N ASP A 102 -10.61 12.38 9.05
CA ASP A 102 -11.88 12.63 8.40
C ASP A 102 -12.34 11.32 7.73
N PHE A 103 -13.39 10.72 8.27
CA PHE A 103 -13.93 9.45 7.80
C PHE A 103 -14.71 9.59 6.49
N GLU A 104 -15.21 10.78 6.16
CA GLU A 104 -15.97 11.02 4.93
C GLU A 104 -15.06 10.85 3.69
N ASN A 105 -13.81 11.28 3.81
CA ASN A 105 -12.80 11.21 2.76
C ASN A 105 -11.89 9.99 2.87
N LEU A 106 -12.14 9.06 3.80
CA LEU A 106 -11.32 7.87 4.02
C LEU A 106 -11.74 6.71 3.10
N TYR A 107 -10.92 6.41 2.09
CA TYR A 107 -11.09 5.19 1.29
C TYR A 107 -10.20 4.04 1.80
N LEU A 108 -10.81 2.88 2.03
CA LEU A 108 -10.13 1.64 2.42
C LEU A 108 -9.79 0.72 1.25
N ALA A 109 -10.41 0.97 0.09
CA ALA A 109 -10.16 0.25 -1.14
C ALA A 109 -10.14 1.21 -2.32
N LYS A 110 -9.26 0.95 -3.28
CA LYS A 110 -9.17 1.69 -4.54
C LYS A 110 -8.73 0.76 -5.65
N GLY A 111 -9.68 0.42 -6.52
CA GLY A 111 -9.46 -0.45 -7.67
C GLY A 111 -10.39 -0.13 -8.82
N SER A 112 -10.08 -0.70 -9.97
CA SER A 112 -11.02 -0.75 -11.09
C SER A 112 -11.91 -1.96 -10.88
N ILE A 113 -13.22 -1.74 -10.75
CA ILE A 113 -14.20 -2.81 -10.77
C ILE A 113 -14.47 -3.10 -12.25
N LYS A 114 -14.24 -4.35 -12.69
CA LYS A 114 -14.66 -4.74 -14.04
C LYS A 114 -16.19 -4.76 -14.08
N VAL A 115 -16.76 -3.98 -15.01
CA VAL A 115 -18.18 -4.04 -15.34
C VAL A 115 -18.45 -5.35 -16.09
N ALA A 116 -19.63 -5.93 -15.89
CA ALA A 116 -20.02 -7.19 -16.55
C ALA A 116 -19.85 -7.11 -18.07
N ASP A 117 -19.10 -8.06 -18.64
CA ASP A 117 -19.01 -8.21 -20.09
C ASP A 117 -20.32 -8.82 -20.61
N SER A 118 -20.82 -8.27 -21.73
CA SER A 118 -21.98 -8.80 -22.46
C SER A 118 -23.34 -8.77 -21.72
N ALA A 119 -23.58 -7.75 -20.88
CA ALA A 119 -24.90 -7.58 -20.26
C ALA A 119 -25.99 -7.33 -21.34
N SER A 120 -26.97 -8.23 -21.42
CA SER A 120 -28.13 -8.12 -22.30
C SER A 120 -29.41 -8.17 -21.46
N VAL A 121 -30.41 -7.40 -21.90
CA VAL A 121 -31.70 -7.27 -21.24
C VAL A 121 -32.78 -7.64 -22.24
N ASN A 122 -33.53 -8.70 -21.94
CA ASN A 122 -34.69 -9.09 -22.71
C ASN A 122 -35.93 -8.78 -21.87
N ALA A 123 -36.77 -7.86 -22.36
CA ALA A 123 -38.07 -7.57 -21.78
C ALA A 123 -39.14 -8.29 -22.58
N ASP A 124 -39.93 -9.12 -21.92
CA ASP A 124 -41.04 -9.85 -22.53
C ASP A 124 -42.29 -9.65 -21.66
N ALA A 125 -43.30 -8.98 -22.21
CA ALA A 125 -44.61 -8.55 -21.67
C ALA A 125 -44.70 -8.12 -20.18
N ASP A 126 -44.32 -8.99 -19.23
CA ASP A 126 -44.38 -8.80 -17.77
C ASP A 126 -43.09 -9.22 -17.01
N GLN A 127 -42.02 -9.63 -17.71
CA GLN A 127 -40.72 -9.96 -17.11
C GLN A 127 -39.54 -9.32 -17.84
N ILE A 128 -38.56 -8.87 -17.05
CA ILE A 128 -37.28 -8.37 -17.54
C ILE A 128 -36.21 -9.38 -17.12
N THR A 129 -35.62 -10.06 -18.10
CA THR A 129 -34.52 -11.01 -17.88
C THR A 129 -33.20 -10.34 -18.19
N PHE A 130 -32.32 -10.29 -17.18
CA PHE A 130 -30.95 -9.82 -17.31
C PHE A 130 -30.02 -11.03 -17.51
N ASN A 131 -29.23 -11.03 -18.58
CA ASN A 131 -28.22 -12.04 -18.85
C ASN A 131 -26.85 -11.35 -18.93
N TRP A 132 -25.88 -11.81 -18.16
CA TRP A 132 -24.48 -11.39 -18.31
C TRP A 132 -23.57 -12.61 -18.25
N SER A 133 -22.46 -12.56 -19.00
CA SER A 133 -21.45 -13.61 -18.99
C SER A 133 -20.37 -13.29 -17.97
N ASP A 134 -20.31 -14.05 -16.88
CA ASP A 134 -19.23 -13.91 -15.92
C ASP A 134 -17.99 -14.66 -16.44
N THR A 135 -17.03 -13.92 -16.97
CA THR A 135 -15.75 -14.52 -17.43
C THR A 135 -14.77 -14.54 -16.26
N ASP A 136 -15.17 -15.20 -15.17
CA ASP A 136 -14.43 -15.21 -13.90
C ASP A 136 -13.33 -16.28 -13.87
N LYS A 137 -12.39 -16.21 -14.82
CA LYS A 137 -11.17 -17.05 -14.80
C LYS A 137 -9.87 -16.28 -14.57
N ALA A 138 -9.92 -14.95 -14.42
CA ALA A 138 -8.73 -14.12 -14.27
C ALA A 138 -8.63 -13.36 -12.94
N LEU A 139 -9.65 -13.42 -12.08
CA LEU A 139 -9.56 -12.92 -10.72
C LEU A 139 -9.45 -14.13 -9.80
N ASN A 140 -8.21 -14.52 -9.45
CA ASN A 140 -7.95 -15.47 -8.38
C ASN A 140 -8.50 -14.91 -7.06
N ILE A 141 -9.79 -15.11 -6.84
CA ILE A 141 -10.49 -15.07 -5.56
C ILE A 141 -10.19 -16.43 -4.94
N HIS A 142 -9.14 -16.48 -4.12
CA HIS A 142 -8.95 -17.57 -3.18
C HIS A 142 -9.10 -16.97 -1.78
N GLY A 143 -10.34 -16.70 -1.41
CA GLY A 143 -10.79 -16.79 -0.03
C GLY A 143 -11.33 -18.20 0.13
N ASN A 144 -10.47 -19.17 0.44
CA ASN A 144 -10.95 -20.44 0.94
C ASN A 144 -11.43 -20.21 2.37
N GLU A 145 -12.74 -20.21 2.55
CA GLU A 145 -13.35 -20.60 3.82
C GLU A 145 -13.55 -22.13 3.79
N GLN A 146 -12.55 -22.85 4.30
CA GLN A 146 -12.68 -24.12 5.03
C GLN A 146 -11.52 -24.22 6.03
#